data_AF-A0A3D1FZR8-F1
#
_entry.id   AF-A0A3D1FZR8-F1
#
_cell.length_a   1.000
_cell.length_b   1.000
_cell.length_c   1.000
_cell.angle_alpha   90.00
_cell.angle_beta   90.00
_cell.angle_gamma   90.00
#
_symmetry.space_group_name_H-M   'P 1'
#
loop_
_entity.id
_entity.type
_entity.pdbx_description
1 polymer ?
#
loop_
_entity_poly.entity_id
_entity_poly.type
_entity_poly.pdbx_seq_one_letter_code
_entity_poly.pdbx_strand_id
1 'polypeptide(L)'
;ASRANIHAVNNKVWRSIDSTDANNLTYRVDRVEKILDYRYIEDKIHSYYNYTKKFDARRSLKVGVNVDYIMGSYHDSTRIVNGITNVVYDWEMPWNSDDAYANIQPF
;
A
#
# COMPACT_ATOMS: atom_id res chain seq x y z
N ALA A 1 -2.41 -5.43 19.11
CA ALA A 1 -2.07 -5.70 17.70
C ALA A 1 -2.85 -4.73 16.82
N SER A 2 -2.28 -4.34 15.68
CA SER A 2 -2.91 -3.46 14.69
C SER A 2 -2.64 -4.00 13.29
N ARG A 3 -3.48 -3.60 12.33
CA ARG A 3 -3.36 -3.95 10.91
C ARG A 3 -3.54 -2.71 10.05
N ALA A 4 -2.69 -2.56 9.04
CA ALA A 4 -2.87 -1.64 7.92
C ALA A 4 -3.10 -2.44 6.63
N ASN A 5 -4.03 -1.99 5.79
CA ASN A 5 -4.31 -2.60 4.50
C ASN A 5 -4.57 -1.49 3.49
N ILE A 6 -3.75 -1.43 2.45
CA ILE A 6 -3.90 -0.49 1.34
C ILE A 6 -4.13 -1.33 0.09
N HIS A 7 -5.22 -1.03 -0.60
CA HIS A 7 -5.51 -1.57 -1.92
C HIS A 7 -5.76 -0.41 -2.87
N ALA A 8 -4.99 -0.35 -3.96
CA ALA A 8 -5.15 0.64 -5.00
C ALA A 8 -5.16 -0.05 -6.36
N VAL A 9 -6.15 0.31 -7.18
CA VAL A 9 -6.29 -0.18 -8.55
C VAL A 9 -6.42 1.02 -9.47
N ASN A 10 -5.71 1.01 -10.58
CA ASN A 10 -5.86 2.01 -11.64
C ASN A 10 -6.30 1.33 -12.93
N ASN A 11 -7.28 1.94 -13.61
CA ASN A 11 -7.83 1.45 -14.87
C ASN A 11 -7.69 2.52 -15.95
N LYS A 12 -7.13 2.14 -17.10
CA LYS A 12 -7.16 2.94 -18.32
C LYS A 12 -8.48 2.74 -19.05
N VAL A 13 -9.19 3.84 -19.27
CA VAL A 13 -10.47 3.87 -20.00
C VAL A 13 -10.24 4.39 -21.40
N TRP A 14 -10.54 3.54 -22.39
CA TRP A 14 -10.57 3.88 -23.80
C TRP A 14 -11.94 4.43 -24.17
N ARG A 15 -11.96 5.57 -24.86
CA ARG A 15 -13.19 6.24 -25.27
C ARG A 15 -13.08 6.74 -26.70
N SER A 16 -14.19 6.71 -27.41
CA SER A 16 -14.37 7.30 -28.72
C SER A 16 -15.55 8.26 -28.70
N ILE A 17 -15.57 9.18 -29.66
CA ILE A 17 -16.71 10.06 -29.89
C ILE A 17 -17.71 9.27 -30.72
N ASP A 18 -18.91 9.10 -30.22
CA ASP A 18 -20.04 8.63 -31.00
C ASP A 18 -20.53 9.79 -31.87
N SER A 19 -20.31 9.66 -33.17
CA SER A 19 -20.68 10.64 -34.19
C SER A 19 -21.92 10.20 -34.99
N THR A 20 -22.70 9.25 -34.48
CA THR A 20 -23.91 8.77 -35.18
C THR A 20 -24.95 9.89 -35.35
N ASP A 21 -24.99 10.85 -34.41
CA ASP A 21 -25.74 12.11 -34.53
C ASP A 21 -24.76 13.30 -34.55
N ALA A 22 -24.68 13.98 -35.70
CA ALA A 22 -23.79 15.13 -35.87
C ALA A 22 -24.17 16.35 -35.01
N ASN A 23 -25.42 16.40 -34.50
CA ASN A 23 -25.90 17.49 -33.65
C ASN A 23 -25.81 17.14 -32.16
N ASN A 24 -25.46 15.90 -31.81
CA ASN A 24 -25.38 15.43 -30.43
C ASN A 24 -24.24 14.41 -30.25
N LEU A 25 -23.01 14.93 -30.18
CA LEU A 25 -21.83 14.13 -29.94
C LEU A 25 -21.82 13.62 -28.50
N THR A 26 -21.73 12.29 -28.34
CA THR A 26 -21.61 11.65 -27.02
C THR A 26 -20.32 10.86 -26.91
N TYR A 27 -19.87 10.58 -25.68
CA TYR A 27 -18.73 9.70 -25.45
C TYR A 27 -19.18 8.27 -25.28
N ARG A 28 -18.53 7.35 -26.00
CA ARG A 28 -18.70 5.91 -25.80
C ARG A 28 -17.44 5.33 -25.19
N VAL A 29 -17.60 4.52 -24.13
CA VAL A 29 -16.50 3.74 -23.56
C VAL A 29 -16.31 2.49 -24.42
N ASP A 30 -15.11 2.32 -24.98
CA ASP A 30 -14.81 1.19 -25.84
C ASP A 30 -14.22 0.02 -25.05
N ARG A 31 -13.33 0.31 -24.09
CA ARG A 31 -12.62 -0.71 -23.32
C ARG A 31 -12.09 -0.14 -22.01
N VAL A 32 -12.02 -0.99 -20.98
CA VAL A 32 -11.40 -0.65 -19.69
C VAL A 32 -10.35 -1.69 -19.39
N GLU A 33 -9.10 -1.25 -19.20
CA GLU A 33 -7.97 -2.11 -18.90
C GLU A 33 -7.40 -1.74 -17.53
N LYS A 34 -7.31 -2.69 -16.61
CA LYS A 34 -6.53 -2.49 -15.37
C LYS A 34 -5.07 -2.22 -15.74
N ILE A 35 -4.38 -1.27 -15.14
CA ILE A 35 -2.97 -0.99 -15.43
C ILE A 35 -2.08 -1.10 -14.19
N LEU A 36 -2.68 -1.06 -13.01
CA LEU A 36 -2.01 -1.16 -11.74
C LEU A 36 -2.92 -1.88 -10.75
N ASP A 37 -2.36 -2.82 -9.99
CA ASP A 37 -2.98 -3.49 -8.86
C ASP A 37 -1.94 -3.57 -7.73
N TYR A 38 -2.09 -2.67 -6.76
CA TYR A 38 -1.17 -2.49 -5.65
C TYR A 38 -1.84 -2.92 -4.35
N ARG A 39 -1.22 -3.84 -3.63
CA ARG A 39 -1.68 -4.37 -2.35
C ARG A 39 -0.57 -4.36 -1.32
N TYR A 40 -0.83 -3.67 -0.22
CA TYR A 40 0.03 -3.60 0.95
C TYR A 40 -0.74 -4.04 2.17
N ILE A 41 -0.26 -5.07 2.86
CA ILE A 41 -0.81 -5.49 4.14
C ILE A 41 0.31 -5.48 5.17
N GLU A 42 0.07 -4.84 6.30
CA GLU A 42 1.00 -4.83 7.42
C GLU A 42 0.25 -5.18 8.71
N ASP A 43 0.77 -6.16 9.43
CA ASP A 43 0.35 -6.53 10.77
C ASP A 43 1.44 -6.14 11.77
N LYS A 44 1.03 -5.51 12.88
CA LYS A 44 1.93 -5.07 13.93
C LYS A 44 1.49 -5.57 15.30
N ILE A 45 2.41 -6.21 16.00
CA ILE A 45 2.28 -6.59 17.41
C ILE A 45 3.19 -5.66 18.22
N HIS A 46 2.60 -4.94 19.18
CA HIS A 46 3.31 -3.99 20.04
C HIS A 46 3.20 -4.44 21.50
N SER A 47 4.31 -4.36 22.22
CA SER A 47 4.37 -4.52 23.67
C SER A 47 5.38 -3.54 24.27
N TYR A 48 5.17 -3.17 25.53
CA TYR A 48 6.10 -2.32 26.26
C TYR A 48 6.22 -2.80 27.70
N TYR A 49 7.39 -2.55 28.28
CA TYR A 49 7.65 -2.77 29.70
C TYR A 49 8.35 -1.53 30.26
N ASN A 50 7.88 -1.05 31.41
CA ASN A 50 8.51 0.06 32.11
C ASN A 50 8.68 -0.28 33.60
N TYR A 51 9.73 0.27 34.18
CA TYR A 51 10.01 0.20 35.61
C TYR A 51 10.44 1.57 36.12
N THR A 52 9.76 2.04 37.17
CA THR A 52 10.09 3.28 37.85
C THR A 52 10.33 3.01 39.33
N LYS A 53 11.52 3.39 39.82
CA LYS A 53 11.86 3.32 41.24
C LYS A 53 12.19 4.71 41.77
N LYS A 54 11.47 5.15 42.79
CA LYS A 54 11.82 6.35 43.57
C LYS A 54 12.82 5.97 44.65
N PHE A 55 13.90 6.74 44.76
CA PHE A 55 14.90 6.56 45.82
C PHE A 55 14.71 7.59 46.94
N ASP A 56 14.34 8.82 46.57
CA ASP A 56 14.04 9.92 47.50
C ASP A 56 13.16 10.96 46.79
N ALA A 57 12.71 12.01 47.48
CA ALA A 57 11.89 13.10 46.99
C ALA A 57 12.44 13.77 45.72
N ARG A 58 13.76 13.69 45.47
CA ARG A 58 14.44 14.30 44.31
C ARG A 58 15.05 13.31 43.32
N ARG A 59 14.99 11.99 43.56
CA ARG A 59 15.70 10.99 42.75
C ARG A 59 14.80 9.83 42.37
N SER A 60 14.73 9.55 41.07
CA SER A 60 14.06 8.37 40.52
C SER A 60 14.84 7.76 39.38
N LEU A 61 14.86 6.43 39.30
CA LEU A 61 15.25 5.69 38.11
C LEU A 61 14.00 5.36 37.30
N LYS A 62 14.06 5.64 36.00
CA LYS A 62 13.07 5.21 35.01
C LYS A 62 13.82 4.44 33.94
N VAL A 63 13.35 3.24 33.64
CA VAL A 63 13.87 2.42 32.56
C VAL A 63 12.69 1.75 31.86
N GLY A 64 12.83 1.50 30.57
CA GLY A 64 11.97 0.53 29.91
C GLY A 64 12.35 0.25 28.48
N VAL A 65 11.50 -0.55 27.86
CA VAL A 65 11.71 -1.08 26.52
C VAL A 65 10.38 -1.19 25.81
N ASN A 66 10.39 -0.81 24.54
CA ASN A 66 9.30 -1.03 23.59
C ASN A 66 9.74 -2.12 22.61
N VAL A 67 8.84 -3.07 22.34
CA VAL A 67 9.05 -4.15 21.37
C VAL A 67 7.91 -4.11 20.37
N ASP A 68 8.29 -3.91 19.12
CA ASP A 68 7.44 -3.92 17.95
C ASP A 68 7.82 -5.06 17.03
N TYR A 69 6.86 -5.90 16.65
CA TYR A 69 7.03 -6.91 15.60
C TYR A 69 6.10 -6.56 14.45
N ILE A 70 6.69 -6.26 13.30
CA ILE A 70 6.00 -5.86 12.07
C ILE A 70 6.13 -6.99 11.07
N MET A 71 5.01 -7.35 10.43
CA MET A 71 4.92 -8.34 9.36
C MET A 71 4.22 -7.67 8.18
N GLY A 72 4.87 -7.65 7.02
CA GLY A 72 4.37 -6.97 5.83
C GLY A 72 4.33 -7.90 4.62
N SER A 73 3.29 -7.73 3.80
CA SER A 73 3.13 -8.38 2.50
C SER A 73 2.89 -7.29 1.45
N TYR A 74 3.78 -7.26 0.46
CA TYR A 74 3.92 -6.19 -0.52
C TYR A 74 3.80 -6.80 -1.92
N HIS A 75 2.68 -6.54 -2.58
CA HIS A 75 2.44 -6.96 -3.96
C HIS A 75 2.13 -5.74 -4.82
N ASP A 76 2.95 -5.50 -5.83
CA ASP A 76 2.73 -4.47 -6.85
C ASP A 76 2.77 -5.13 -8.22
N SER A 77 1.63 -5.10 -8.91
CA SER A 77 1.49 -5.56 -10.28
C SER A 77 1.16 -4.37 -11.16
N THR A 78 1.92 -4.20 -12.24
CA THR A 78 1.73 -3.14 -13.23
C THR A 78 1.77 -3.72 -14.63
N ARG A 79 1.12 -3.06 -15.59
CA ARG A 79 1.33 -3.36 -17.00
C ARG A 79 1.30 -2.11 -17.85
N ILE A 80 2.13 -2.13 -18.88
CA ILE A 80 2.28 -0.99 -19.78
C ILE A 80 1.14 -1.01 -20.80
N VAL A 81 0.58 0.17 -21.08
CA VAL A 81 -0.36 0.35 -22.17
C VAL A 81 0.15 1.42 -23.12
N ASN A 82 0.52 1.02 -24.34
CA ASN A 82 0.94 1.94 -25.37
C ASN A 82 -0.27 2.76 -25.84
N GLY A 83 -0.25 4.07 -25.61
CA GLY A 83 -1.34 4.98 -26.00
C GLY A 83 -1.43 5.29 -27.50
N ILE A 84 -0.40 4.93 -28.28
CA ILE A 84 -0.33 5.19 -29.73
C ILE A 84 -0.74 3.93 -30.50
N THR A 85 -0.20 2.76 -30.13
CA THR A 85 -0.48 1.49 -30.81
C THR A 85 -1.62 0.69 -30.19
N ASN A 86 -2.16 1.14 -29.05
CA ASN A 86 -3.21 0.45 -28.28
C ASN A 86 -2.85 -0.96 -27.79
N VAL A 87 -1.56 -1.31 -27.84
CA VAL A 87 -1.03 -2.57 -27.32
C VAL A 87 -1.01 -2.52 -25.79
N VAL A 88 -1.52 -3.60 -25.19
CA VAL A 88 -1.46 -3.86 -23.75
C VAL A 88 -0.42 -4.95 -23.55
N TYR A 89 0.60 -4.66 -22.76
CA TYR A 89 1.65 -5.62 -22.43
C TYR A 89 1.21 -6.52 -21.27
N ASP A 90 1.94 -7.62 -21.07
CA ASP A 90 1.70 -8.54 -19.96
C ASP A 90 1.96 -7.85 -18.61
N TRP A 91 1.42 -8.45 -17.55
CA TRP A 91 1.69 -7.99 -16.20
C TRP A 91 3.14 -8.22 -15.82
N GLU A 92 3.77 -7.16 -15.37
CA GLU A 92 5.03 -7.21 -14.67
C GLU A 92 4.73 -7.07 -13.18
N MET A 93 5.49 -7.79 -12.35
CA MET A 93 5.35 -7.77 -10.90
C MET A 93 6.66 -7.29 -10.29
N PRO A 94 6.90 -5.97 -10.23
CA PRO A 94 8.20 -5.45 -9.85
C PRO A 94 8.45 -5.62 -8.34
N TRP A 95 7.38 -5.66 -7.53
CA TRP A 95 7.45 -6.00 -6.10
C TRP A 95 6.54 -7.18 -5.75
N ASN A 96 7.15 -8.22 -5.21
CA ASN A 96 6.48 -9.39 -4.64
C ASN A 96 7.28 -9.88 -3.44
N SER A 97 7.02 -9.30 -2.27
CA SER A 97 7.82 -9.59 -1.08
C SER A 97 6.95 -9.73 0.14
N ASP A 98 7.26 -10.73 0.96
CA ASP A 98 6.81 -10.86 2.33
C ASP A 98 8.02 -10.66 3.23
N ASP A 99 7.91 -9.80 4.24
CA ASP A 99 9.00 -9.52 5.17
C ASP A 99 8.48 -9.32 6.60
N ALA A 100 9.32 -9.55 7.59
CA ALA A 100 9.02 -9.28 8.97
C ALA A 100 10.25 -8.83 9.74
N TYR A 101 10.09 -7.82 10.58
CA TYR A 101 11.17 -7.29 11.40
C TYR A 101 10.71 -6.94 12.81
N ALA A 102 11.66 -7.02 13.74
CA ALA A 102 11.47 -6.58 15.11
C ALA A 102 12.20 -5.26 15.34
N ASN A 103 11.51 -4.30 15.95
CA ASN A 103 12.10 -3.06 16.42
C ASN A 103 12.07 -3.04 17.97
N ILE A 104 13.25 -2.91 18.57
CA ILE A 104 13.42 -2.85 20.03
C ILE A 104 13.98 -1.47 20.37
N GLN A 105 13.20 -0.67 21.08
CA GLN A 105 13.57 0.70 21.41
C GLN A 105 13.65 0.89 22.94
N PRO A 106 14.83 1.26 23.49
CA PRO A 106 14.95 1.65 24.88
C PRO A 106 14.31 3.02 25.14
N PHE A 107 13.84 3.25 26.38
CA PHE A 107 13.32 4.54 26.85
C PHE A 107 13.92 4.94 28.20
#